data_AF-A0A2H9MWQ0-F1
#
_entry.id   AF-A0A2H9MWQ0-F1
#
_cell.length_a   1.000
_cell.length_b   1.000
_cell.length_c   1.000
_cell.angle_alpha   90.00
_cell.angle_beta   90.00
_cell.angle_gamma   90.00
#
_symmetry.space_group_name_H-M   'P 1'
#
loop_
_entity.id
_entity.type
_entity.pdbx_description
1 polymer ?
#
loop_
_entity_poly.entity_id
_entity_poly.type
_entity_poly.pdbx_seq_one_letter_code
_entity_poly.pdbx_strand_id
1 'polypeptide(L)' 'LEKERDAISLAVSGIAKKYDVQPENIKTLETKYDGDAGDWYVALGWDEKKAVIQMDSVLGTITEIKEI' A
#
# COMPACT_ATOMS: atom_id res chain seq x y z
N LEU A 1 -16.31 4.94 2.42
CA LEU A 1 -15.67 3.75 3.02
C LEU A 1 -14.49 4.25 3.84
N GLU A 2 -14.65 4.39 5.16
CA GLU A 2 -13.55 4.81 6.06
C GLU A 2 -12.32 3.91 5.90
N LYS A 3 -12.53 2.60 5.67
CA LYS A 3 -11.48 1.59 5.53
C LYS A 3 -10.49 1.78 4.36
N GLU A 4 -10.88 2.40 3.25
CA GLU A 4 -9.98 2.57 2.09
C GLU A 4 -8.87 3.58 2.38
N ARG A 5 -9.26 4.75 2.91
CA ARG A 5 -8.33 5.83 3.24
C ARG A 5 -7.36 5.39 4.34
N ASP A 6 -7.85 4.63 5.31
CA ASP A 6 -7.03 4.04 6.36
C ASP A 6 -6.03 3.03 5.79
N ALA A 7 -6.48 2.13 4.90
CA ALA A 7 -5.60 1.17 4.23
C ALA A 7 -4.49 1.86 3.43
N ILE A 8 -4.82 2.93 2.68
CA ILE A 8 -3.84 3.73 1.95
C ILE A 8 -2.86 4.38 2.92
N SER A 9 -3.35 5.06 3.97
CA SER A 9 -2.52 5.78 4.93
C SER A 9 -1.53 4.84 5.64
N LEU A 10 -1.99 3.66 6.06
CA LEU A 10 -1.17 2.64 6.69
C LEU A 10 -0.14 2.06 5.71
N ALA A 11 -0.54 1.75 4.47
CA ALA A 11 0.38 1.25 3.44
C ALA A 11 1.48 2.27 3.13
N VAL A 12 1.12 3.55 2.97
CA VAL A 12 2.06 4.66 2.74
C VAL A 12 3.03 4.79 3.91
N SER A 13 2.53 4.78 5.15
CA SER A 13 3.38 4.85 6.35
C SER A 13 4.35 3.67 6.43
N GLY A 14 3.88 2.46 6.11
CA GLY A 14 4.69 1.24 6.09
C GLY A 14 5.81 1.30 5.06
N ILE A 15 5.50 1.73 3.83
CA ILE A 15 6.51 1.89 2.76
C ILE A 15 7.50 3.00 3.11
N ALA A 16 7.01 4.16 3.57
CA ALA A 16 7.85 5.29 3.97
C ALA A 16 8.89 4.87 5.01
N LYS A 17 8.44 4.17 6.06
CA LYS A 17 9.34 3.67 7.12
C LYS A 17 10.29 2.58 6.63
N LYS A 18 9.83 1.66 5.78
CA LYS A 18 10.63 0.49 5.35
C LYS A 18 11.73 0.86 4.35
N TYR A 19 11.46 1.84 3.48
CA TYR A 19 12.36 2.22 2.39
C TYR A 19 12.97 3.61 2.57
N ASP A 20 12.78 4.24 3.73
CA ASP A 20 13.29 5.58 4.07
C ASP A 20 12.94 6.63 3.00
N VAL A 21 11.69 6.60 2.54
CA VAL A 21 11.15 7.50 1.51
C VAL A 21 10.11 8.42 2.15
N GLN A 22 10.11 9.70 1.77
CA GLN A 22 9.14 10.66 2.27
C GLN A 22 7.72 10.29 1.80
N PRO A 23 6.70 10.30 2.68
CA PRO A 23 5.33 9.93 2.31
C PRO A 23 4.78 10.66 1.07
N GLU A 24 5.13 11.93 0.89
CA GLU A 24 4.73 12.76 -0.25
C GLU A 24 5.31 12.30 -1.60
N ASN A 25 6.40 11.52 -1.59
CA ASN A 25 7.00 10.94 -2.79
C ASN A 25 6.32 9.62 -3.18
N ILE A 26 5.50 9.05 -2.30
CA ILE A 26 4.76 7.82 -2.55
C ILE A 26 3.41 8.17 -3.20
N LYS A 27 3.17 7.61 -4.38
CA LYS A 27 1.91 7.75 -5.10
C LYS A 27 1.07 6.50 -4.94
N THR A 28 -0.21 6.67 -4.65
CA THR A 28 -1.18 5.58 -4.79
C THR A 28 -1.48 5.40 -6.26
N LEU A 29 -1.19 4.21 -6.79
CA LEU A 29 -1.41 3.85 -8.19
C LEU A 29 -2.79 3.22 -8.39
N GLU A 30 -3.18 2.34 -7.47
CA GLU A 30 -4.46 1.61 -7.53
C GLU A 30 -4.84 1.11 -6.13
N THR A 31 -6.15 1.02 -5.88
CA THR A 31 -6.73 0.39 -4.69
C THR A 31 -7.83 -0.59 -5.11
N LYS A 32 -7.86 -1.75 -4.46
CA LYS A 32 -8.89 -2.77 -4.70
C LYS A 32 -9.30 -3.43 -3.40
N TYR A 33 -10.61 -3.51 -3.15
CA TYR A 33 -11.14 -4.32 -2.06
C TYR A 33 -11.43 -5.74 -2.55
N ASP A 34 -10.93 -6.73 -1.81
CA ASP A 34 -11.29 -8.13 -2.00
C ASP A 34 -12.44 -8.48 -1.05
N GLY A 35 -13.64 -8.65 -1.62
CA GLY A 35 -14.85 -8.93 -0.87
C GLY A 35 -14.90 -10.33 -0.26
N ASP A 36 -14.11 -11.28 -0.79
CA ASP A 36 -14.05 -12.65 -0.33
C ASP A 36 -13.06 -12.79 0.84
N ALA A 37 -11.90 -12.14 0.73
CA ALA A 37 -10.87 -12.12 1.78
C ALA A 37 -11.18 -11.09 2.90
N GLY A 38 -11.88 -10.01 2.57
CA GLY A 38 -12.09 -8.88 3.48
C GLY A 38 -10.93 -7.89 3.55
N ASP A 39 -10.00 -7.97 2.60
CA ASP A 39 -8.73 -7.23 2.59
C ASP A 39 -8.73 -6.11 1.54
N TRP A 40 -7.88 -5.10 1.76
CA TRP A 40 -7.55 -4.09 0.76
C TRP A 40 -6.21 -4.40 0.11
N TYR A 41 -6.12 -4.25 -1.21
CA TYR A 41 -4.86 -4.26 -1.94
C TYR A 41 -4.56 -2.84 -2.38
N VAL A 42 -3.40 -2.32 -1.96
CA VAL A 42 -2.93 -0.97 -2.26
C VAL A 42 -1.66 -1.07 -3.09
N ALA A 43 -1.72 -0.60 -4.33
CA ALA A 43 -0.55 -0.45 -5.18
C ALA A 43 0.06 0.93 -4.97
N LEU A 44 1.31 0.97 -4.55
CA LEU A 44 2.09 2.19 -4.31
C LEU A 44 3.27 2.26 -5.28
N GLY A 45 3.60 3.46 -5.74
CA GLY A 45 4.78 3.74 -6.56
C GLY A 45 5.61 4.87 -5.97
N TRP A 46 6.92 4.72 -5.96
CA TRP A 46 7.89 5.74 -5.55
C TRP A 46 9.20 5.47 -6.28
N ASP A 47 9.90 6.52 -6.69
CA ASP A 47 11.09 6.41 -7.55
C ASP A 47 10.83 5.46 -8.73
N GLU A 48 11.75 4.53 -9.00
CA GLU A 48 11.64 3.44 -9.98
C GLU A 48 11.12 2.14 -9.34
N LYS A 49 10.28 2.24 -8.30
CA LYS A 49 9.72 1.07 -7.58
C LYS A 49 8.21 1.11 -7.54
N LYS A 50 7.61 -0.09 -7.57
CA LYS A 50 6.20 -0.34 -7.29
C LYS A 50 6.07 -1.46 -6.29
N ALA A 51 5.18 -1.31 -5.32
CA ALA A 51 4.78 -2.39 -4.43
C ALA A 51 3.26 -2.57 -4.41
N VAL A 52 2.83 -3.81 -4.19
CA VAL A 52 1.45 -4.14 -3.83
C VAL A 52 1.43 -4.58 -2.37
N ILE A 53 0.56 -3.96 -1.59
CA ILE A 53 0.42 -4.22 -0.17
C ILE A 53 -0.99 -4.74 0.07
N GLN A 54 -1.10 -5.96 0.61
CA GLN A 54 -2.33 -6.49 1.17
C GLN A 54 -2.49 -5.94 2.60
N MET A 55 -3.59 -5.26 2.84
CA MET A 55 -3.98 -4.64 4.09
C MET A 55 -5.18 -5.42 4.63
N ASP A 56 -4.90 -6.28 5.61
CA ASP A 56 -5.96 -6.91 6.40
C ASP A 56 -6.47 -5.94 7.48
N SER A 57 -7.37 -6.40 8.34
CA SER A 57 -7.93 -5.57 9.42
C SER A 57 -6.93 -5.05 10.47
N VAL A 58 -5.70 -5.58 10.49
CA VAL A 58 -4.68 -5.33 11.52
C VAL A 58 -3.31 -5.01 10.90
N LEU A 59 -2.88 -5.71 9.85
CA LEU A 59 -1.52 -5.69 9.32
C LEU A 59 -1.48 -5.41 7.80
N GLY A 60 -0.34 -4.85 7.37
CA GLY A 60 0.01 -4.68 5.97
C GLY A 60 1.14 -5.62 5.57
N THR A 61 0.93 -6.42 4.53
CA THR A 61 1.91 -7.34 3.96
C THR A 61 2.25 -6.93 2.54
N ILE A 62 3.54 -6.73 2.23
CA ILE A 62 3.99 -6.50 0.86
C ILE A 62 3.92 -7.84 0.13
N THR A 63 2.98 -7.97 -0.82
CA THR A 63 2.80 -9.18 -1.63
C THR A 63 3.66 -9.18 -2.87
N GLU A 64 4.02 -7.99 -3.38
CA GLU A 64 4.87 -7.84 -4.54
C GLU A 64 5.70 -6.55 -4.45
N ILE A 65 6.95 -6.60 -4.92
CA ILE A 65 7.76 -5.41 -5.23
C ILE A 65 8.46 -5.59 -6.57
N LYS A 66 8.42 -4.55 -7.41
CA LYS A 66 9.07 -4.50 -8.71
C LYS A 66 9.87 -3.21 -8.85
N GLU A 67 11.02 -3.33 -9.50
CA GLU A 67 11.76 -2.20 -10.05
C GLU A 67 11.26 -1.96 -11.49
N ILE A 68 11.08 -0.70 -11.88
CA ILE A 68 10.48 -0.28 -13.16
C ILE A 68 11.55 0.30 -14.08
#